data_AF-U7KBC1-F1
#
_entry.id   AF-U7KBC1-F1
#
_cell.length_a   1.000
_cell.length_b   1.000
_cell.length_c   1.000
_cell.angle_alpha   90.00
_cell.angle_beta   90.00
_cell.angle_gamma   90.00
#
_symmetry.space_group_name_H-M   'P 1'
#
loop_
_entity.id
_entity.type
_entity.pdbx_description
1 polymer ?
#
loop_
_entity_poly.entity_id
_entity_poly.type
_entity_poly.pdbx_seq_one_letter_code
_entity_poly.pdbx_strand_id
1 'polypeptide(L)'
;MVPHEVDISQLAQQLKQDGVAYSAPSLESDAQLNEHVAEQLREGDGLAVVDVFVSKAADVRDIAQELYDATDLQTVIVQTPRHVSSVSENYSRADIESTQAQLTPGLNQVDLLERYYAGLEHSSFPMIAIVAAVLILAPSFWRPKLPARLPASRDARVSSTPQGRQE
;
A
#
# COMPACT_ATOMS: atom_id res chain seq x y z
N MET A 1 18.11 1.05 16.31
CA MET A 1 19.39 0.35 16.13
C MET A 1 19.12 -1.12 16.42
N VAL A 2 19.74 -2.05 15.70
CA VAL A 2 19.57 -3.47 16.00
C VAL A 2 20.25 -3.81 17.35
N PRO A 3 19.54 -4.46 18.29
CA PRO A 3 20.14 -4.93 19.55
C PRO A 3 21.22 -5.99 19.29
N HIS A 4 22.30 -5.98 20.07
CA HIS A 4 23.44 -6.88 19.87
C HIS A 4 23.11 -8.36 20.10
N GLU A 5 22.03 -8.65 20.82
CA GLU A 5 21.55 -10.00 21.11
C GLU A 5 20.83 -10.64 19.92
N VAL A 6 20.50 -9.87 18.88
CA VAL A 6 19.78 -10.37 17.69
C VAL A 6 20.77 -10.87 16.65
N ASP A 7 20.80 -12.18 16.40
CA ASP A 7 21.58 -12.77 15.32
C ASP A 7 20.83 -12.65 13.98
N ILE A 8 21.07 -11.54 13.28
CA ILE A 8 20.47 -11.26 11.97
C ILE A 8 20.85 -12.33 10.93
N SER A 9 22.06 -12.89 11.00
CA SER A 9 22.53 -13.87 10.01
C SER A 9 21.79 -15.20 10.17
N GLN A 10 21.63 -15.67 11.42
CA GLN A 10 20.84 -16.86 11.72
C GLN A 10 19.38 -16.68 11.30
N LEU A 11 18.75 -15.57 11.70
CA LEU A 11 17.36 -15.29 11.37
C LEU A 11 17.14 -15.20 9.86
N ALA A 12 18.02 -14.52 9.13
CA ALA A 12 17.95 -14.46 7.67
C ALA A 12 18.13 -15.83 7.01
N GLN A 13 18.94 -16.72 7.59
CA GLN A 13 19.10 -18.08 7.07
C GLN A 13 17.82 -18.91 7.24
N GLN A 14 17.15 -18.80 8.39
CA GLN A 14 15.85 -19.44 8.62
C GLN A 14 14.77 -18.88 7.67
N LEU A 15 14.66 -17.55 7.58
CA LEU A 15 13.71 -16.88 6.66
C LEU A 15 13.87 -17.34 5.20
N LYS A 16 15.10 -17.61 4.74
CA LYS A 16 15.36 -18.11 3.38
C LYS A 16 14.92 -19.55 3.14
N GLN A 17 14.72 -20.34 4.19
CA GLN A 17 14.35 -21.75 4.07
C GLN A 17 12.85 -21.91 3.84
N ASP A 18 12.03 -21.26 4.68
CA ASP A 18 10.58 -21.44 4.68
C ASP A 18 9.78 -20.17 5.02
N GLY A 19 10.46 -19.02 5.11
CA GLY A 19 9.83 -17.73 5.42
C GLY A 19 9.59 -17.49 6.92
N VAL A 20 9.95 -18.42 7.80
CA VAL A 20 9.72 -18.29 9.24
C VAL A 20 11.06 -18.33 9.99
N ALA A 21 11.20 -17.47 11.00
CA ALA A 21 12.40 -17.47 11.85
C ALA A 21 12.06 -17.22 13.31
N TYR A 22 12.82 -17.86 14.20
CA TYR A 22 12.69 -17.74 15.65
C TYR A 22 14.06 -17.52 16.28
N SER A 23 14.18 -16.49 17.12
CA SER A 23 15.40 -16.30 17.92
C SER A 23 15.45 -17.24 19.13
N ALA A 24 14.31 -17.79 19.55
CA ALA A 24 14.21 -18.72 20.67
C ALA A 24 14.32 -20.17 20.17
N PRO A 25 15.34 -20.94 20.59
CA PRO A 25 15.56 -22.30 20.08
C PRO A 25 14.39 -23.27 20.35
N SER A 26 13.61 -23.02 21.40
CA SER A 26 12.42 -23.82 21.71
C SER A 26 11.31 -23.67 20.69
N LEU A 27 11.18 -22.48 20.07
CA LEU A 27 10.19 -22.24 19.01
C LEU A 27 10.72 -22.73 17.67
N GLU A 28 12.01 -22.53 17.39
CA GLU A 28 12.67 -23.06 16.18
C GLU A 28 12.53 -24.58 16.06
N SER A 29 12.57 -25.30 17.19
CA SER A 29 12.45 -26.76 17.21
C SER A 29 10.99 -27.27 17.10
N ASP A 30 10.00 -26.38 17.12
CA ASP A 30 8.58 -26.74 17.01
C ASP A 30 8.13 -26.75 15.54
N ALA A 31 8.31 -27.90 14.89
CA ALA A 31 7.95 -28.08 13.49
C ALA A 31 6.47 -27.85 13.20
N GLN A 32 5.58 -28.20 14.13
CA GLN A 32 4.14 -28.03 13.95
C GLN A 32 3.77 -26.56 14.02
N LEU A 33 4.36 -25.79 14.93
CA LEU A 33 4.17 -24.33 14.96
C LEU A 33 4.69 -23.70 13.66
N ASN A 34 5.90 -24.07 13.24
CA ASN A 34 6.54 -23.53 12.04
C ASN A 34 5.67 -23.76 10.79
N GLU A 35 5.16 -24.98 10.60
CA GLU A 35 4.26 -25.33 9.49
C GLU A 35 2.99 -24.47 9.50
N HIS A 36 2.30 -24.35 10.64
CA HIS A 36 1.09 -23.52 10.72
C HIS A 36 1.37 -22.04 10.42
N VAL A 37 2.51 -21.51 10.86
CA VAL A 37 2.88 -20.12 10.59
C VAL A 37 3.21 -19.92 9.11
N ALA A 38 3.99 -20.84 8.53
CA ALA A 38 4.35 -20.80 7.11
C ALA A 38 3.11 -20.87 6.21
N GLU A 39 2.10 -21.66 6.56
CA GLU A 39 0.82 -21.73 5.83
C GLU A 39 0.03 -20.42 5.82
N GLN A 40 0.22 -19.53 6.81
CA GLN A 40 -0.45 -18.24 6.86
C GLN A 40 0.29 -17.15 6.07
N LEU A 41 1.56 -17.35 5.73
CA LEU A 41 2.34 -16.36 5.02
C LEU A 41 1.86 -16.24 3.57
N ARG A 42 1.84 -15.00 3.07
CA ARG A 42 1.71 -14.74 1.64
C ARG A 42 3.03 -15.10 0.95
N GLU A 43 2.95 -15.50 -0.32
CA GLU A 43 4.14 -15.78 -1.12
C GLU A 43 5.08 -14.56 -1.14
N GLY A 44 6.36 -14.79 -0.80
CA GLY A 44 7.38 -13.74 -0.74
C GLY A 44 7.39 -12.92 0.56
N ASP A 45 6.49 -13.17 1.50
CA ASP A 45 6.54 -12.60 2.85
C ASP A 45 7.28 -13.53 3.82
N GLY A 46 7.84 -12.97 4.89
CA GLY A 46 8.40 -13.74 6.00
C GLY A 46 8.12 -13.14 7.37
N LEU A 47 8.13 -13.98 8.40
CA LEU A 47 7.92 -13.63 9.79
C LEU A 47 9.11 -14.06 10.65
N ALA A 48 9.76 -13.08 11.30
CA ALA A 48 10.75 -13.33 12.34
C ALA A 48 10.16 -13.02 13.73
N VAL A 49 10.17 -14.02 14.61
CA VAL A 49 9.79 -13.88 16.02
C VAL A 49 11.06 -13.75 16.85
N VAL A 50 11.30 -12.55 17.36
CA VAL A 50 12.52 -12.20 18.08
C VAL A 50 12.19 -11.95 19.56
N ASP A 51 12.61 -12.88 20.41
CA ASP A 51 12.42 -12.86 21.86
C ASP A 51 13.43 -11.93 22.54
N VAL A 52 13.29 -10.63 22.23
CA VAL A 52 14.07 -9.55 22.84
C VAL A 52 13.14 -8.42 23.28
N PHE A 53 13.35 -7.92 24.49
CA PHE A 53 12.61 -6.76 25.00
C PHE A 53 13.26 -5.46 24.51
N VAL A 54 12.84 -5.01 23.33
CA VAL A 54 13.14 -3.66 22.84
C VAL A 54 12.22 -2.62 23.48
N SER A 55 12.77 -1.43 23.74
CA SER A 55 12.01 -0.31 24.33
C SER A 55 11.31 0.55 23.28
N LYS A 56 11.74 0.50 22.02
CA LYS A 56 11.26 1.36 20.95
C LYS A 56 10.88 0.53 19.72
N ALA A 57 9.73 0.84 19.13
CA ALA A 57 9.33 0.27 17.85
C ALA A 57 10.35 0.54 16.72
N ALA A 58 11.10 1.65 16.81
CA ALA A 58 12.17 1.97 15.87
C ALA A 58 13.29 0.91 15.85
N ASP A 59 13.61 0.28 16.99
CA ASP A 59 14.64 -0.75 17.03
C ASP A 59 14.15 -2.04 16.35
N VAL A 60 12.86 -2.36 16.45
CA VAL A 60 12.23 -3.48 15.72
C VAL A 60 12.23 -3.23 14.22
N ARG A 61 12.00 -1.99 13.80
CA ARG A 61 12.07 -1.60 12.39
C ARG A 61 13.48 -1.80 11.84
N ASP A 62 14.51 -1.47 12.61
CA ASP A 62 15.89 -1.67 12.16
C ASP A 62 16.22 -3.16 12.02
N ILE A 63 15.69 -4.03 12.90
CA ILE A 63 15.77 -5.49 12.72
C ILE A 63 15.08 -5.92 11.41
N ALA A 64 13.86 -5.41 11.17
CA ALA A 64 13.12 -5.72 9.95
C ALA A 64 13.85 -5.27 8.69
N GLN A 65 14.50 -4.09 8.72
CA GLN A 65 15.30 -3.57 7.61
C GLN A 65 16.52 -4.45 7.34
N GLU A 66 17.30 -4.81 8.38
CA GLU A 66 18.48 -5.63 8.19
C GLU A 66 18.14 -7.04 7.68
N LEU A 67 17.02 -7.63 8.14
CA LEU A 67 16.54 -8.92 7.64
C LEU A 67 16.01 -8.83 6.21
N TYR A 68 15.28 -7.77 5.89
CA TYR A 68 14.82 -7.51 4.52
C TYR A 68 16.01 -7.35 3.56
N ASP A 69 17.02 -6.55 3.92
CA ASP A 69 18.23 -6.36 3.10
C ASP A 69 19.07 -7.64 2.96
N ALA A 70 18.99 -8.54 3.94
CA ALA A 70 19.73 -9.81 3.95
C ALA A 70 18.99 -10.97 3.25
N THR A 71 17.74 -10.77 2.83
CA THR A 71 16.89 -11.79 2.20
C THR A 71 16.38 -11.30 0.84
N ASP A 72 15.75 -12.22 0.08
CA ASP A 72 15.10 -11.88 -1.19
C ASP A 72 13.56 -11.79 -1.00
N LEU A 73 13.11 -11.51 0.24
CA LEU A 73 11.70 -11.40 0.60
C LEU A 73 11.15 -10.03 0.21
N GLN A 74 9.89 -10.00 -0.19
CA GLN A 74 9.16 -8.78 -0.56
C GLN A 74 8.62 -8.04 0.67
N THR A 75 8.33 -8.79 1.73
CA THR A 75 7.94 -8.26 3.04
C THR A 75 8.61 -9.04 4.15
N VAL A 76 9.21 -8.34 5.11
CA VAL A 76 9.68 -8.94 6.36
C VAL A 76 8.90 -8.35 7.52
N ILE A 77 8.23 -9.21 8.28
CA ILE A 77 7.51 -8.88 9.50
C ILE A 77 8.36 -9.35 10.68
N VAL A 78 8.57 -8.46 11.64
CA VAL A 78 9.30 -8.76 12.88
C VAL A 78 8.35 -8.58 14.06
N GLN A 79 8.14 -9.68 14.78
CA GLN A 79 7.42 -9.70 16.03
C GLN A 79 8.41 -9.77 17.19
N THR A 80 8.22 -8.88 18.16
CA THR A 80 8.82 -8.96 19.50
C THR A 80 7.70 -9.06 20.54
N PRO A 81 7.99 -9.35 21.83
CA PRO A 81 6.95 -9.46 22.85
C PRO A 81 6.06 -8.21 22.98
N ARG A 82 6.57 -7.02 22.63
CA ARG A 82 5.86 -5.74 22.82
C ARG A 82 5.51 -4.99 21.54
N HIS A 83 6.17 -5.30 20.44
CA HIS A 83 6.14 -4.51 19.23
C HIS A 83 6.15 -5.40 18.00
N VAL A 84 5.46 -4.96 16.97
CA VAL A 84 5.52 -5.53 15.62
C VAL A 84 6.00 -4.44 14.69
N SER A 85 6.96 -4.74 13.84
CA SER A 85 7.37 -3.86 12.75
C SER A 85 7.51 -4.65 11.45
N SER A 86 7.51 -3.97 10.32
CA SER A 86 7.68 -4.61 9.02
C SER A 86 8.26 -3.64 8.00
N VAL A 87 8.97 -4.22 7.02
CA VAL A 87 9.49 -3.55 5.82
C VAL A 87 8.93 -4.30 4.63
N SER A 88 8.41 -3.58 3.63
CA SER A 88 7.79 -4.15 2.45
C SER A 88 8.00 -3.28 1.22
N GLU A 89 8.16 -3.90 0.06
CA GLU A 89 8.06 -3.23 -1.25
C GLU A 89 6.62 -3.09 -1.73
N ASN A 90 5.72 -3.95 -1.25
CA ASN A 90 4.35 -4.08 -1.77
C ASN A 90 3.35 -3.18 -1.06
N TYR A 91 3.63 -2.80 0.19
CA TYR A 91 2.71 -1.99 1.00
C TYR A 91 3.29 -0.61 1.29
N SER A 92 2.43 0.41 1.29
CA SER A 92 2.87 1.75 1.65
C SER A 92 3.21 1.81 3.14
N ARG A 93 4.15 2.68 3.48
CA ARG A 93 4.52 2.91 4.88
C ARG A 93 3.31 3.30 5.75
N ALA A 94 2.36 4.06 5.20
CA ALA A 94 1.18 4.49 5.94
C ALA A 94 0.25 3.31 6.27
N ASP A 95 0.05 2.38 5.34
CA ASP A 95 -0.79 1.19 5.54
C ASP A 95 -0.19 0.27 6.60
N ILE A 96 1.13 0.10 6.55
CA ILE A 96 1.90 -0.66 7.54
C ILE A 96 1.75 -0.03 8.93
N GLU A 97 2.00 1.28 9.07
CA GLU A 97 1.93 1.96 10.36
C GLU A 97 0.49 1.95 10.94
N SER A 98 -0.52 2.14 10.09
CA SER A 98 -1.93 2.05 10.45
C SER A 98 -2.30 0.65 10.95
N THR A 99 -1.82 -0.39 10.27
CA THR A 99 -2.07 -1.80 10.64
C THR A 99 -1.37 -2.15 11.96
N GLN A 100 -0.09 -1.80 12.10
CA GLN A 100 0.69 -2.06 13.32
C GLN A 100 0.09 -1.39 14.55
N ALA A 101 -0.48 -0.19 14.42
CA ALA A 101 -1.13 0.52 15.51
C ALA A 101 -2.39 -0.19 16.06
N GLN A 102 -2.98 -1.10 15.28
CA GLN A 102 -4.17 -1.87 15.65
C GLN A 102 -3.84 -3.23 16.25
N LEU A 103 -2.59 -3.70 16.12
CA LEU A 103 -2.17 -4.99 16.63
C LEU A 103 -2.03 -4.97 18.16
N THR A 104 -2.56 -6.00 18.80
CA THR A 104 -2.40 -6.19 20.25
C THR A 104 -1.03 -6.83 20.52
N PRO A 105 -0.24 -6.33 21.48
CA PRO A 105 1.00 -6.99 21.89
C PRO A 105 0.75 -8.42 22.38
N GLY A 106 1.67 -9.34 22.09
CA GLY A 106 1.62 -10.71 22.60
C GLY A 106 0.65 -11.65 21.87
N LEU A 107 0.14 -11.29 20.70
CA LEU A 107 -0.58 -12.23 19.83
C LEU A 107 0.30 -13.43 19.47
N ASN A 108 -0.31 -14.61 19.31
CA ASN A 108 0.39 -15.73 18.67
C ASN A 108 0.62 -15.41 17.18
N GLN A 109 1.53 -16.14 16.56
CA GLN A 109 2.02 -15.85 15.22
C GLN A 109 0.91 -15.96 14.16
N VAL A 110 0.01 -16.94 14.29
CA VAL A 110 -1.11 -17.15 13.37
C VAL A 110 -2.11 -15.99 13.46
N ASP A 111 -2.58 -15.65 14.67
CA ASP A 111 -3.50 -14.52 14.89
C ASP A 111 -2.87 -13.18 14.48
N LEU A 112 -1.55 -13.04 14.64
CA LEU A 112 -0.81 -11.85 14.23
C LEU A 112 -0.86 -11.69 12.72
N LEU A 113 -0.56 -12.75 11.95
CA LEU A 113 -0.57 -12.71 10.49
C LEU A 113 -1.98 -12.48 9.95
N GLU A 114 -3.00 -13.16 10.50
CA GLU A 114 -4.39 -12.95 10.12
C GLU A 114 -4.81 -11.48 10.27
N ARG A 115 -4.55 -10.88 11.44
CA ARG A 115 -4.92 -9.48 11.71
C ARG A 115 -4.07 -8.49 10.92
N TYR A 116 -2.79 -8.78 10.73
CA TYR A 116 -1.89 -7.94 9.93
C TYR A 116 -2.39 -7.87 8.48
N TYR A 117 -2.69 -9.01 7.86
CA TYR A 117 -3.18 -9.03 6.49
C TYR A 117 -4.58 -8.41 6.35
N ALA A 118 -5.48 -8.65 7.31
CA ALA A 118 -6.78 -8.00 7.32
C ALA A 118 -6.67 -6.46 7.41
N GLY A 119 -5.72 -5.93 8.18
CA GLY A 119 -5.48 -4.48 8.29
C GLY A 119 -4.94 -3.85 7.00
N LEU A 120 -4.07 -4.56 6.28
CA LEU A 120 -3.53 -4.11 4.99
C LEU A 120 -4.60 -4.06 3.89
N GLU A 121 -5.53 -5.02 3.90
CA GLU A 121 -6.67 -5.02 2.96
C GLU A 121 -7.65 -3.88 3.23
N HIS A 122 -7.85 -3.51 4.50
CA HIS A 122 -8.74 -2.41 4.87
C HIS A 122 -8.19 -1.03 4.49
N SER A 123 -6.87 -0.83 4.56
CA SER A 123 -6.24 0.44 4.14
C SER A 123 -6.24 0.63 2.61
N SER A 124 -6.38 -0.46 1.85
CA SER A 124 -6.38 -0.44 0.38
C SER A 124 -7.71 0.06 -0.26
N PHE A 125 -8.74 0.40 0.55
CA PHE A 125 -10.04 0.90 0.09
C PHE A 125 -10.19 2.44 0.30
N PRO A 126 -10.74 3.19 -0.69
CA PRO A 126 -10.06 3.50 -1.94
C PRO A 126 -10.05 5.01 -2.23
N MET A 127 -8.87 5.57 -2.50
CA MET A 127 -8.75 6.85 -3.22
C MET A 127 -9.53 6.82 -4.55
N ILE A 128 -9.75 5.65 -5.16
CA ILE A 128 -10.60 5.46 -6.35
C ILE A 128 -12.07 5.84 -6.08
N ALA A 129 -12.64 5.54 -4.91
CA ALA A 129 -14.02 5.98 -4.61
C ALA A 129 -14.10 7.50 -4.43
N ILE A 130 -13.06 8.12 -3.85
CA ILE A 130 -12.98 9.57 -3.71
C ILE A 130 -12.80 10.24 -5.08
N VAL A 131 -11.90 9.75 -5.93
CA VAL A 131 -11.71 10.25 -7.30
C VAL A 131 -12.96 10.06 -8.15
N ALA A 132 -13.63 8.90 -8.06
CA ALA A 132 -14.89 8.65 -8.74
C ALA A 132 -15.99 9.60 -8.25
N ALA A 133 -16.11 9.84 -6.95
CA ALA A 133 -17.05 10.81 -6.40
C ALA A 133 -16.78 12.24 -6.91
N VAL A 134 -15.52 12.67 -6.93
CA VAL A 134 -15.13 14.00 -7.45
C VAL A 134 -15.41 14.15 -8.95
N LEU A 135 -15.14 13.12 -9.76
CA LEU A 135 -15.44 13.12 -11.20
C LEU A 135 -16.95 13.14 -11.49
N ILE A 136 -17.77 12.49 -10.67
CA ILE A 136 -19.24 12.51 -10.79
C ILE A 136 -19.81 13.90 -10.43
N LEU A 137 -19.19 14.63 -9.51
CA LEU A 137 -19.60 15.97 -9.08
C LEU A 137 -19.11 17.11 -10.02
N ALA A 138 -18.10 16.88 -10.84
CA ALA A 138 -17.47 17.91 -11.69
C ALA A 138 -18.14 18.28 -13.05
N PRO A 139 -19.13 17.57 -13.63
CA PRO A 139 -19.59 17.91 -14.99
C PRO A 139 -20.50 19.15 -15.05
N SER A 140 -20.80 19.82 -13.94
CA SER A 140 -21.69 20.99 -13.92
C SER A 140 -21.04 22.33 -14.29
N PHE A 141 -19.70 22.41 -14.37
CA PHE A 141 -19.01 23.68 -14.64
C PHE A 141 -18.48 23.86 -16.07
N TRP A 142 -18.35 22.80 -16.88
CA TRP A 142 -17.83 22.90 -18.25
C TRP A 142 -18.96 22.97 -19.28
N ARG A 143 -19.62 24.13 -19.39
CA ARG A 143 -20.45 24.43 -20.58
C ARG A 143 -19.61 25.28 -21.55
N PRO A 144 -19.08 24.72 -22.65
CA PRO A 144 -18.42 25.54 -23.65
C PRO A 144 -19.48 26.43 -24.31
N LYS A 145 -19.33 27.75 -24.22
CA LYS A 145 -20.20 28.68 -24.96
C LYS A 145 -19.96 28.48 -26.45
N LEU A 146 -20.93 27.90 -27.15
CA LEU A 146 -20.95 27.87 -28.61
C LEU A 146 -20.96 29.32 -29.13
N PRO A 147 -20.07 29.70 -30.07
CA PRO A 147 -20.14 31.01 -30.69
C PRO A 147 -21.41 31.11 -31.54
N ALA A 148 -22.14 32.21 -31.37
CA ALA A 148 -23.34 32.51 -32.14
C ALA A 148 -23.01 32.59 -33.63
N ARG A 149 -23.75 31.85 -34.46
CA ARG A 149 -23.68 31.94 -35.92
C ARG A 149 -24.13 33.35 -36.33
N LEU A 150 -23.25 34.10 -36.99
CA LEU A 150 -23.58 35.37 -37.63
C LEU A 150 -24.61 35.16 -38.75
N PRO A 151 -25.63 36.03 -38.89
CA PRO A 151 -26.56 35.95 -40.01
C PRO A 151 -25.88 36.37 -41.32
N ALA A 152 -26.16 35.63 -42.39
CA ALA A 152 -25.64 35.86 -43.73
C ALA A 152 -26.10 37.23 -44.27
N SER A 153 -25.13 38.07 -44.64
CA SER A 153 -25.34 39.32 -45.38
C SER A 153 -25.87 38.98 -46.78
N ARG A 154 -27.08 39.44 -47.09
CA ARG A 154 -27.73 39.30 -48.38
C ARG A 154 -27.31 40.46 -49.28
N ASP A 155 -26.19 40.31 -49.98
CA ASP A 155 -25.82 41.23 -51.05
C ASP A 155 -26.61 40.89 -52.32
N ALA A 156 -27.72 41.61 -52.55
CA ALA A 156 -28.38 41.65 -53.84
C ALA A 156 -28.21 43.05 -54.44
N ARG A 157 -27.19 43.12 -55.30
CA ARG A 157 -26.76 44.19 -56.17
C ARG A 157 -27.90 44.70 -57.08
N VAL A 158 -28.16 46.01 -56.97
CA VAL A 158 -28.44 47.01 -58.02
C VAL A 158 -28.83 46.48 -59.41
N SER A 159 -30.03 46.84 -59.86
CA SER A 159 -30.32 47.11 -61.27
C SER A 159 -31.29 48.29 -61.40
N SER A 160 -30.70 49.46 -61.65
CA SER A 160 -31.37 50.70 -62.04
C SER A 160 -31.86 50.61 -63.49
N THR A 161 -33.17 50.72 -63.71
CA THR A 161 -33.76 50.93 -65.04
C THR A 161 -33.96 52.43 -65.25
N PRO A 162 -33.39 53.06 -66.29
CA PRO A 162 -33.65 54.46 -66.57
C PRO A 162 -34.98 54.65 -67.31
N GLN A 163 -35.67 55.68 -66.87
CA GLN A 163 -36.94 56.22 -67.35
C GLN A 163 -36.75 56.85 -68.75
N GLY A 164 -37.38 56.26 -69.77
CA GLY A 164 -37.50 56.86 -71.10
C GLY A 164 -38.54 57.99 -71.10
N ARG A 165 -38.15 59.14 -71.68
CA ARG A 165 -38.97 60.32 -71.91
C ARG A 165 -38.89 60.66 -73.40
N GLN A 166 -40.06 60.72 -74.05
CA GLN A 166 -40.41 61.44 -75.30
C GLN A 166 -39.64 60.99 -76.57
N GLU A 167 -40.26 60.81 -77.74
CA GLU A 167 -41.36 61.53 -78.40
C GLU A 167 -42.34 60.59 -79.11
#